data_AF-A0A3B9UY15-F1
#
_entry.id   AF-A0A3B9UY15-F1
#
_cell.length_a   1.000
_cell.length_b   1.000
_cell.length_c   1.000
_cell.angle_alpha   90.00
_cell.angle_beta   90.00
_cell.angle_gamma   90.00
#
_symmetry.space_group_name_H-M   'P 1'
#
loop_
_entity.id
_entity.type
_entity.pdbx_description
1 polymer ?
#
loop_
_entity_poly.entity_id
_entity_poly.type
_entity_poly.pdbx_seq_one_letter_code
_entity_poly.pdbx_strand_id
1 'polypeptide(L)' 'MKIYVVKILDISESELNKLTRYIDAEKKYKINKFINKKDKIRSLISEILIRNIIFENLKINNRDIIFE' A
#
# COMPACT_ATOMS: atom_id res chain seq x y z
N MET A 1 17.92 -7.49 11.77
CA MET A 1 17.41 -6.83 10.55
C MET A 1 16.50 -7.80 9.82
N LYS A 2 15.30 -7.38 9.40
CA LYS A 2 14.37 -8.22 8.61
C LYS A 2 14.20 -7.58 7.23
N ILE A 3 14.25 -8.38 6.17
CA ILE A 3 14.04 -7.94 4.79
C ILE A 3 12.78 -8.62 4.27
N TYR A 4 11.86 -7.83 3.72
CA TYR A 4 10.62 -8.32 3.14
C TYR A 4 10.62 -8.04 1.64
N VAL A 5 10.23 -9.04 0.85
CA VAL A 5 10.15 -8.96 -0.60
C VAL A 5 8.78 -9.43 -1.03
N VAL A 6 8.17 -8.74 -1.99
CA VAL A 6 6.88 -9.12 -2.55
C VAL A 6 7.00 -9.30 -4.05
N LYS A 7 6.51 -10.42 -4.57
CA LYS A 7 6.38 -10.63 -6.01
C LYS A 7 5.11 -9.95 -6.47
N ILE A 8 5.25 -8.88 -7.25
CA ILE A 8 4.11 -8.16 -7.82
C ILE A 8 3.63 -8.91 -9.06
N LEU A 9 2.42 -9.46 -8.97
CA LEU A 9 1.69 -10.02 -10.11
C LEU A 9 0.89 -8.91 -10.79
N ASP A 10 0.42 -9.13 -12.02
CA ASP A 10 -0.47 -8.17 -12.66
C ASP A 10 -1.83 -8.21 -11.93
N ILE A 11 -2.19 -7.08 -11.33
CA ILE A 11 -3.40 -6.92 -10.52
C ILE A 11 -4.42 -6.20 -11.40
N SER A 12 -5.68 -6.65 -11.40
CA SER A 12 -6.74 -5.95 -12.12
C SER A 12 -7.02 -4.58 -11.49
N GLU A 13 -7.57 -3.64 -12.27
CA GLU A 13 -7.96 -2.33 -11.74
C GLU A 13 -9.01 -2.46 -10.61
N SER A 14 -9.87 -3.48 -10.69
CA SER A 14 -10.90 -3.73 -9.68
C SER A 14 -10.30 -4.19 -8.34
N GLU A 15 -9.30 -5.06 -8.37
CA GLU A 15 -8.56 -5.49 -7.18
C GLU A 15 -7.73 -4.35 -6.61
N LEU A 16 -7.09 -3.55 -7.48
CA LEU A 16 -6.37 -2.36 -7.08
C LEU A 16 -7.29 -1.40 -6.31
N ASN A 17 -8.49 -1.14 -6.83
CA ASN A 17 -9.48 -0.28 -6.17
C ASN A 17 -9.92 -0.83 -4.81
N LYS A 18 -10.06 -2.16 -4.65
CA LYS A 18 -10.32 -2.78 -3.34
C LYS A 18 -9.15 -2.52 -2.38
N LEU A 19 -7.91 -2.68 -2.85
CA LEU A 19 -6.71 -2.48 -2.05
C LEU A 19 -6.52 -1.01 -1.62
N THR A 20 -6.97 -0.04 -2.42
CA THR A 20 -6.92 1.39 -2.03
C THR A 20 -7.79 1.73 -0.81
N ARG A 21 -8.61 0.81 -0.30
CA ARG A 21 -9.39 1.00 0.94
C ARG A 21 -8.54 0.87 2.21
N TYR A 22 -7.33 0.30 2.12
CA TYR A 22 -6.44 0.08 3.26
C TYR A 22 -5.45 1.23 3.50
N ILE A 23 -5.57 2.32 2.73
CA ILE A 23 -4.69 3.48 2.80
C ILE A 23 -5.52 4.75 3.01
N ASP A 24 -4.89 5.80 3.52
CA ASP A 24 -5.53 7.09 3.72
C ASP A 24 -5.85 7.82 2.39
N ALA A 25 -6.68 8.85 2.49
CA ALA A 25 -7.15 9.62 1.35
C ALA A 25 -6.01 10.34 0.60
N GLU A 26 -5.00 10.81 1.34
CA GLU A 26 -3.85 11.51 0.76
C GLU A 26 -3.00 10.55 -0.10
N LYS A 27 -2.68 9.37 0.43
CA LYS A 27 -1.94 8.35 -0.30
C LYS A 27 -2.74 7.85 -1.49
N LYS A 28 -4.06 7.66 -1.32
CA LYS A 28 -4.94 7.30 -2.44
C LYS A 28 -4.90 8.35 -3.55
N TYR A 29 -4.90 9.63 -3.20
CA TYR A 29 -4.74 10.73 -4.16
C TYR A 29 -3.39 10.70 -4.86
N LYS A 30 -2.28 10.53 -4.13
CA LYS A 30 -0.92 10.38 -4.72
C LYS A 30 -0.85 9.20 -5.67
N ILE A 31 -1.40 8.05 -5.29
CA ILE A 31 -1.41 6.83 -6.12
C ILE A 31 -2.21 7.02 -7.40
N ASN A 32 -3.35 7.71 -7.34
CA ASN A 32 -4.16 7.98 -8.52
C ASN A 32 -3.52 8.94 -9.53
N LYS A 33 -2.44 9.65 -9.16
CA LYS A 33 -1.65 10.48 -10.09
C LYS A 33 -0.69 9.69 -10.97
N PHE A 34 -0.41 8.42 -10.63
CA PHE A 34 0.48 7.61 -11.47
C PHE A 34 -0.18 7.32 -12.82
N ILE A 35 0.47 7.74 -13.90
CA ILE A 35 0.07 7.43 -15.28
C ILE A 35 0.32 5.93 -15.56
N ASN A 36 1.42 5.40 -15.05
CA ASN A 36 1.79 4.00 -15.25
C ASN A 36 1.15 3.08 -14.21
N LYS A 37 0.33 2.14 -14.66
CA LYS A 37 -0.34 1.13 -13.82
C LYS A 37 0.65 0.36 -12.95
N LYS A 38 1.84 0.02 -13.46
CA LYS A 38 2.87 -0.72 -12.69
C LYS A 38 3.40 0.10 -11.51
N ASP A 39 3.51 1.41 -11.65
CA ASP A 39 3.98 2.30 -10.58
C ASP A 39 2.88 2.51 -9.54
N LYS A 40 1.64 2.58 -10.00
CA LYS A 40 0.44 2.57 -9.15
C LYS A 40 0.38 1.33 -8.26
N ILE A 41 0.53 0.13 -8.87
CA ILE A 41 0.58 -1.15 -8.15
C ILE A 41 1.75 -1.19 -7.17
N ARG A 42 2.96 -0.85 -7.63
CA ARG A 42 4.17 -0.84 -6.80
C ARG A 42 4.00 0.04 -5.56
N SER A 43 3.52 1.26 -5.72
CA SER A 43 3.30 2.17 -4.58
C SER A 43 2.26 1.65 -3.61
N LEU A 44 1.15 1.12 -4.12
CA LEU A 44 0.07 0.59 -3.27
C LEU A 44 0.51 -0.63 -2.46
N ILE A 45 1.15 -1.60 -3.11
CA ILE A 45 1.59 -2.83 -2.44
C ILE A 45 2.68 -2.52 -1.40
N SER A 46 3.60 -1.60 -1.70
CA SER A 46 4.64 -1.18 -0.76
C SER A 46 4.03 -0.56 0.50
N GLU A 47 3.04 0.31 0.33
CA GLU A 47 2.31 0.95 1.43
C GLU A 47 1.62 -0.08 2.33
N ILE A 48 0.86 -1.01 1.72
CA ILE A 48 0.13 -2.07 2.44
C ILE A 48 1.11 -3.00 3.17
N LEU A 49 2.24 -3.34 2.53
CA LEU A 49 3.27 -4.19 3.13
C LEU A 49 3.84 -3.54 4.40
N ILE A 50 4.21 -2.27 4.34
CA ILE A 50 4.76 -1.54 5.49
C ILE A 50 3.72 -1.45 6.61
N ARG A 51 2.47 -1.08 6.29
CA ARG A 51 1.38 -0.99 7.28
C ARG A 51 1.13 -2.34 7.97
N ASN A 52 1.10 -3.44 7.21
CA ASN A 52 0.98 -4.79 7.78
C ASN A 52 2.15 -5.14 8.70
N ILE A 53 3.40 -4.83 8.31
CA ILE A 53 4.57 -5.07 9.15
C ILE A 53 4.47 -4.27 10.46
N ILE A 54 4.07 -3.00 10.39
CA ILE A 54 3.88 -2.14 11.56
C ILE A 54 2.79 -2.71 12.47
N PHE A 55 1.63 -3.08 11.93
CA PHE A 55 0.56 -3.70 12.69
C PHE A 55 1.03 -4.99 13.37
N GLU A 56 1.71 -5.87 12.64
CA GLU A 56 2.15 -7.15 13.19
C GLU A 56 3.15 -6.99 14.34
N ASN A 57 4.11 -6.07 14.23
CA ASN A 57 5.19 -5.91 15.20
C ASN A 57 4.83 -4.95 16.36
N LEU A 58 3.99 -3.95 16.13
CA LEU A 58 3.69 -2.87 17.09
C LEU A 58 2.23 -2.85 17.55
N LYS A 59 1.34 -3.63 16.91
CA LYS A 59 -0.11 -3.65 17.17
C LYS A 59 -0.80 -2.29 17.01
N ILE A 60 -0.22 -1.41 16.20
CA ILE A 60 -0.80 -0.12 15.81
C ILE A 60 -1.72 -0.36 14.62
N ASN A 61 -3.00 0.04 14.73
CA ASN A 61 -3.96 -0.14 13.64
C ASN A 61 -3.59 0.72 12.43
N ASN A 62 -3.94 0.25 11.23
CA ASN A 62 -3.62 0.93 9.96
C ASN A 62 -4.06 2.41 9.91
N ARG A 63 -5.17 2.75 10.58
CA ARG A 63 -5.72 4.12 10.65
C ARG A 63 -4.90 5.07 11.53
N ASP A 64 -4.11 4.53 12.44
CA ASP A 64 -3.30 5.27 13.41
C ASP A 64 -1.85 5.44 12.90
N ILE A 65 -1.50 4.81 11.77
CA ILE A 65 -0.19 4.93 11.12
C ILE A 65 -0.18 6.17 10.24
N ILE A 66 0.66 7.14 10.62
CA ILE A 66 0.88 8.40 9.90
C ILE A 66 2.30 8.37 9.34
N PHE A 67 2.43 8.71 8.06
CA PHE A 67 3.72 8.88 7.38
C PHE A 67 3.91 10.37 7.07
N GLU A 68 5.12 10.91 7.33
CA GLU A 68 5.55 12.24 6.87
C GLU A 68 5.98 12.23 5.40
#